data_AF-U2CML5-F1
#
_entry.id   AF-U2CML5-F1
#
_cell.length_a   1.000
_cell.length_b   1.000
_cell.length_c   1.000
_cell.angle_alpha   90.00
_cell.angle_beta   90.00
_cell.angle_gamma   90.00
#
_symmetry.space_group_name_H-M   'P 1'
#
loop_
_entity.id
_entity.type
_entity.pdbx_description
1 polymer ?
#
loop_
_entity_poly.entity_id
_entity_poly.type
_entity_poly.pdbx_seq_one_letter_code
_entity_poly.pdbx_strand_id
1 'polypeptide(L)'
;MESNQLFHEMMHAFQAYQETEGSYKASLINKEIEARYAQFQYVKKLPEYRGSKWEEQYTKTDVGMAIADLEDMIDAKGALQPNSTDETLLAQVYTTKNAIEAMGAYPTNLFDYSKSGVQNFTSLQKLSKGC
;
A
#
# COMPACT_ATOMS: atom_id res chain seq x y z
N MET A 1 18.29 5.46 7.30
CA MET A 1 17.09 4.66 7.04
C MET A 1 16.32 4.55 8.34
N GLU A 2 15.10 5.07 8.39
CA GLU A 2 14.23 4.99 9.58
C GLU A 2 13.54 3.62 9.67
N SER A 3 13.04 3.24 10.85
CA SER A 3 12.38 1.94 11.05
C SER A 3 11.18 1.74 10.11
N ASN A 4 10.44 2.81 9.80
CA ASN A 4 9.33 2.77 8.85
C ASN A 4 9.77 2.52 7.40
N GLN A 5 10.92 3.09 7.00
CA GLN A 5 11.49 2.87 5.67
C GLN A 5 11.99 1.44 5.56
N LEU A 6 12.67 0.93 6.59
CA LEU A 6 13.08 -0.47 6.63
C LEU A 6 11.87 -1.41 6.55
N PHE A 7 10.77 -1.11 7.26
CA PHE A 7 9.54 -1.89 7.18
C PHE A 7 8.96 -1.93 5.76
N HIS A 8 8.94 -0.80 5.06
CA HIS A 8 8.51 -0.73 3.66
C HIS A 8 9.39 -1.61 2.75
N GLU A 9 10.71 -1.53 2.87
CA GLU A 9 11.63 -2.37 2.06
C GLU A 9 11.51 -3.87 2.40
N MET A 10 11.26 -4.21 3.67
CA MET A 10 11.01 -5.60 4.07
C MET A 10 9.70 -6.14 3.47
N MET A 11 8.68 -5.30 3.30
CA MET A 11 7.46 -5.69 2.57
C MET A 11 7.76 -6.02 1.11
N HIS A 12 8.59 -5.22 0.44
CA HIS A 12 9.05 -5.52 -0.92
C HIS A 12 9.85 -6.82 -1.01
N ALA A 13 10.78 -7.04 -0.07
CA ALA A 13 11.52 -8.30 0.00
C ALA A 13 10.59 -9.51 0.18
N PHE A 14 9.58 -9.40 1.04
CA PHE A 14 8.57 -10.44 1.22
C PHE A 14 7.74 -10.68 -0.04
N GLN A 15 7.27 -9.62 -0.71
CA GLN A 15 6.52 -9.72 -1.96
C GLN A 15 7.35 -10.39 -3.07
N ALA A 16 8.63 -10.02 -3.21
CA ALA A 16 9.53 -10.57 -4.21
C ALA A 16 9.85 -12.05 -3.97
N TYR A 17 9.93 -12.50 -2.71
CA TYR A 17 10.15 -13.90 -2.37
C TYR A 17 9.00 -14.83 -2.84
N GLN A 18 7.79 -14.29 -2.99
CA GLN A 18 6.59 -15.06 -3.30
C GLN A 18 6.30 -15.18 -4.80
N GLU A 19 7.06 -14.50 -5.65
CA GLU A 19 6.79 -14.37 -7.09
C GLU A 19 8.05 -14.56 -7.93
N THR A 20 7.87 -14.83 -9.22
CA THR A 20 8.99 -14.76 -10.18
C THR A 20 9.34 -13.30 -10.45
N GLU A 21 10.60 -13.03 -10.83
CA GLU A 21 11.06 -11.67 -11.15
C GLU A 21 10.20 -10.99 -12.22
N GLY A 22 9.75 -11.74 -13.24
CA GLY A 22 8.87 -11.23 -14.29
C GLY A 22 7.49 -10.79 -13.77
N SER A 23 6.85 -11.63 -12.95
CA SER A 23 5.56 -11.31 -12.31
C SER A 23 5.68 -10.10 -11.38
N TYR A 24 6.76 -10.06 -10.59
CA TYR A 24 7.03 -8.99 -9.66
C TYR A 24 7.17 -7.65 -10.40
N LYS A 25 8.00 -7.61 -11.46
CA LYS A 25 8.21 -6.41 -12.26
C LYS A 25 6.94 -5.94 -12.98
N ALA A 26 6.09 -6.86 -13.42
CA ALA A 26 4.85 -6.52 -14.13
C ALA A 26 3.80 -5.81 -13.24
N SER A 27 3.93 -5.88 -11.91
CA SER A 27 2.95 -5.29 -10.97
C SER A 27 3.59 -4.40 -9.89
N LEU A 28 4.73 -3.77 -10.19
CA LEU A 28 5.50 -2.96 -9.23
C LEU A 28 4.67 -1.87 -8.55
N ILE A 29 3.79 -1.17 -9.28
CA ILE A 29 2.95 -0.14 -8.66
C ILE A 29 1.93 -0.77 -7.70
N ASN A 30 1.35 -1.93 -8.03
CA ASN A 30 0.46 -2.65 -7.10
C ASN A 30 1.22 -3.04 -5.81
N LYS A 31 2.48 -3.48 -5.94
CA LYS A 31 3.35 -3.83 -4.80
C LYS A 31 3.69 -2.61 -3.95
N GLU A 32 3.98 -1.48 -4.59
CA GLU A 32 4.24 -0.19 -3.96
C GLU A 32 3.05 0.29 -3.13
N ILE A 33 1.83 0.20 -3.67
CA ILE A 33 0.60 0.57 -2.97
C ILE A 33 0.46 -0.23 -1.68
N GLU A 34 0.60 -1.55 -1.75
CA GLU A 34 0.50 -2.43 -0.59
C GLU A 34 1.61 -2.16 0.44
N ALA A 35 2.86 -1.98 -0.01
CA ALA A 35 3.99 -1.71 0.87
C ALA A 35 3.87 -0.35 1.58
N ARG A 36 3.41 0.69 0.88
CA ARG A 36 3.12 2.01 1.46
C ARG A 36 1.93 1.97 2.43
N TYR A 37 0.89 1.21 2.13
CA TYR A 37 -0.23 1.03 3.04
C TYR A 37 0.18 0.29 4.31
N ALA A 38 0.99 -0.77 4.18
CA ALA A 38 1.58 -1.46 5.33
C ALA A 38 2.45 -0.51 6.18
N GLN A 39 3.29 0.32 5.53
CA GLN A 39 4.10 1.34 6.20
C GLN A 39 3.22 2.34 6.97
N PHE A 40 2.14 2.83 6.36
CA PHE A 40 1.18 3.71 7.02
C PHE A 40 0.58 3.07 8.28
N GLN A 41 0.09 1.83 8.16
CA GLN A 41 -0.49 1.07 9.28
C GLN A 41 0.49 0.84 10.43
N TYR A 42 1.78 0.66 10.12
CA TYR A 42 2.85 0.59 11.11
C TYR A 42 3.11 1.96 11.76
N VAL A 43 3.35 2.99 10.96
CA VAL A 43 3.78 4.32 11.42
C VAL A 43 2.73 5.00 12.28
N LYS A 44 1.45 4.91 11.90
CA LYS A 44 0.38 5.57 12.64
C LYS A 44 0.14 5.01 14.05
N LYS A 45 0.67 3.82 14.34
CA LYS A 45 0.60 3.16 15.66
C LYS A 45 1.78 3.54 16.56
N LEU A 46 2.77 4.25 16.04
CA LEU A 46 3.92 4.70 16.82
C LEU A 46 3.47 5.80 17.80
N PRO A 47 3.93 5.77 19.07
CA PRO A 47 3.61 6.80 20.07
C PRO A 47 3.89 8.23 19.59
N GLU A 48 4.95 8.39 18.80
CA GLU A 48 5.43 9.64 18.26
C GLU A 48 4.71 10.10 16.97
N TYR A 49 3.71 9.36 16.46
CA TYR A 49 3.04 9.71 15.20
C TYR A 49 2.39 11.10 15.23
N ARG A 50 1.66 11.42 16.30
CA ARG A 50 0.95 12.70 16.42
C ARG A 50 1.93 13.87 16.51
N GLY A 51 1.75 14.88 15.67
CA GLY A 51 2.62 16.04 15.52
C GLY A 51 3.94 15.76 14.81
N SER A 52 4.13 14.55 14.25
CA SER A 52 5.35 14.20 13.52
C SER A 52 5.30 14.56 12.05
N LYS A 53 6.48 14.56 11.42
CA LYS A 53 6.61 14.61 9.96
C LYS A 53 5.87 13.49 9.24
N TRP A 54 5.63 12.34 9.89
CA TRP A 54 4.92 11.23 9.24
C TRP A 54 3.42 11.49 9.19
N GLU A 55 2.84 12.05 10.26
CA GLU A 55 1.44 12.50 10.21
C GLU A 55 1.27 13.57 9.13
N GLU A 56 2.21 14.53 9.02
CA GLU A 56 2.20 15.51 7.93
C GLU A 56 2.31 14.84 6.56
N GLN A 57 3.16 13.83 6.38
CA GLN A 57 3.29 13.11 5.12
C GLN A 57 1.94 12.50 4.70
N TYR A 58 1.24 11.83 5.61
CA TYR A 58 -0.04 11.16 5.31
C TYR A 58 -1.26 12.09 5.31
N THR A 59 -1.11 13.36 5.69
CA THR A 59 -2.22 14.34 5.71
C THR A 59 -2.03 15.51 4.76
N LYS A 60 -0.82 15.73 4.21
CA LYS A 60 -0.50 16.91 3.38
C LYS A 60 0.09 16.58 2.01
N THR A 61 0.45 15.33 1.74
CA THR A 61 1.01 14.93 0.43
C THR A 61 0.00 14.09 -0.34
N ASP A 62 -0.08 14.27 -1.66
CA ASP A 62 -1.05 13.57 -2.51
C ASP A 62 -0.94 12.03 -2.36
N VAL A 63 0.29 11.51 -2.38
CA VAL A 63 0.55 10.07 -2.22
C VAL A 63 0.21 9.61 -0.81
N GLY A 64 0.57 10.40 0.21
CA GLY A 64 0.29 10.06 1.60
C GLY A 64 -1.20 10.00 1.87
N MET A 65 -1.96 11.01 1.45
CA MET A 65 -3.41 11.06 1.60
C MET A 65 -4.07 9.89 0.85
N ALA A 66 -3.71 9.67 -0.42
CA ALA A 66 -4.29 8.58 -1.21
C ALA A 66 -4.00 7.18 -0.64
N ILE A 67 -2.88 7.02 0.10
CA ILE A 67 -2.58 5.79 0.84
C ILE A 67 -3.38 5.71 2.15
N ALA A 68 -3.49 6.80 2.90
CA ALA A 68 -4.24 6.84 4.15
C ALA A 68 -5.73 6.54 3.92
N ASP A 69 -6.32 7.09 2.86
CA ASP A 69 -7.72 6.90 2.46
C ASP A 69 -8.09 5.43 2.20
N LEU A 70 -7.12 4.55 1.87
CA LEU A 70 -7.37 3.11 1.73
C LEU A 70 -7.90 2.48 3.03
N GLU A 71 -7.61 3.08 4.20
CA GLU A 71 -8.11 2.58 5.49
C GLU A 71 -9.64 2.55 5.60
N ASP A 72 -10.34 3.42 4.86
CA ASP A 72 -11.80 3.41 4.83
C ASP A 72 -12.36 2.16 4.13
N MET A 73 -11.57 1.55 3.24
CA MET A 73 -11.98 0.39 2.44
C MET A 73 -11.40 -0.93 2.93
N ILE A 74 -10.17 -0.92 3.44
CA ILE A 74 -9.46 -2.12 3.91
C ILE A 74 -8.90 -1.93 5.31
N ASP A 75 -8.84 -3.02 6.07
CA ASP A 75 -8.23 -3.05 7.38
C ASP A 75 -6.69 -3.23 7.31
N ALA A 76 -6.04 -3.17 8.48
CA ALA A 76 -4.58 -3.37 8.59
C ALA A 76 -4.10 -4.77 8.18
N LYS A 77 -5.01 -5.73 7.98
CA LYS A 77 -4.74 -7.10 7.51
C LYS A 77 -4.96 -7.25 6.01
N GLY A 78 -5.39 -6.19 5.32
CA GLY A 78 -5.70 -6.20 3.89
C GLY A 78 -7.05 -6.84 3.57
N ALA A 79 -7.94 -6.99 4.55
CA ALA A 79 -9.31 -7.45 4.33
C ALA A 79 -10.25 -6.25 4.12
N LEU A 80 -11.29 -6.43 3.31
CA LEU A 80 -12.33 -5.42 3.12
C LEU A 80 -13.02 -5.09 4.44
N GLN A 81 -13.23 -3.80 4.67
CA GLN A 81 -14.09 -3.31 5.75
C GLN A 81 -15.55 -3.70 5.49
N PRO A 82 -16.38 -3.89 6.53
CA PRO A 82 -17.76 -4.38 6.37
C PRO A 82 -18.66 -3.54 5.46
N ASN A 83 -18.41 -2.23 5.35
CA ASN A 83 -19.22 -1.29 4.58
C ASN A 83 -18.60 -0.92 3.23
N SER A 84 -17.56 -1.63 2.81
CA SER A 84 -16.77 -1.30 1.62
C SER A 84 -16.86 -2.43 0.60
N THR A 85 -16.86 -2.07 -0.68
CA THR A 85 -16.91 -3.04 -1.78
C THR A 85 -15.57 -3.13 -2.48
N ASP A 86 -15.32 -4.25 -3.15
CA ASP A 86 -14.12 -4.40 -3.98
C ASP A 86 -14.03 -3.33 -5.06
N GLU A 87 -15.16 -2.90 -5.62
CA GLU A 87 -15.22 -1.84 -6.63
C GLU A 87 -14.79 -0.48 -6.05
N THR A 88 -15.28 -0.10 -4.86
CA THR A 88 -14.86 1.13 -4.20
C THR A 88 -13.37 1.11 -3.82
N LEU A 89 -12.88 -0.06 -3.39
CA LEU A 89 -11.46 -0.27 -3.13
C LEU A 89 -10.63 -0.15 -4.41
N LEU A 90 -11.07 -0.76 -5.51
CA LEU A 90 -10.35 -0.70 -6.80
C LEU A 90 -10.28 0.74 -7.33
N ALA A 91 -11.36 1.51 -7.19
CA ALA A 91 -11.35 2.93 -7.52
C ALA A 91 -10.32 3.69 -6.68
N GLN A 92 -10.24 3.43 -5.37
CA GLN A 92 -9.21 4.04 -4.52
C GLN A 92 -7.79 3.60 -4.90
N VAL A 93 -7.59 2.32 -5.24
CA VAL A 93 -6.29 1.81 -5.75
C VAL A 93 -5.86 2.56 -7.00
N TYR A 94 -6.78 2.90 -7.92
CA TYR A 94 -6.46 3.72 -9.09
C TYR A 94 -6.13 5.17 -8.72
N THR A 95 -6.82 5.76 -7.76
CA THR A 95 -6.45 7.08 -7.22
C THR A 95 -5.03 7.06 -6.65
N THR A 96 -4.70 6.05 -5.83
CA THR A 96 -3.36 5.88 -5.25
C THR A 96 -2.30 5.64 -6.32
N LYS A 97 -2.59 4.80 -7.32
CA LYS A 97 -1.71 4.58 -8.48
C LYS A 97 -1.35 5.90 -9.15
N ASN A 98 -2.35 6.72 -9.49
CA ASN A 98 -2.13 7.98 -10.19
C ASN A 98 -1.27 8.96 -9.36
N ALA A 99 -1.47 9.00 -8.04
CA ALA A 99 -0.65 9.81 -7.14
C ALA A 99 0.83 9.34 -7.13
N ILE A 100 1.07 8.02 -7.10
CA ILE A 100 2.43 7.44 -7.13
C ILE A 100 3.10 7.73 -8.49
N GLU A 101 2.39 7.54 -9.60
CA GLU A 101 2.92 7.82 -10.94
C GLU A 101 3.30 9.29 -11.12
N ALA A 102 2.52 10.22 -10.54
CA ALA A 102 2.81 11.65 -10.58
C ALA A 102 4.14 12.04 -9.91
N MET A 103 4.71 11.18 -9.05
CA MET A 103 6.06 11.38 -8.50
C MET A 103 7.17 11.26 -9.55
N GLY A 104 6.90 10.61 -10.69
CA GLY A 104 7.89 10.36 -11.75
C GLY A 104 8.95 9.31 -11.40
N ALA A 105 8.82 8.62 -10.26
CA ALA A 105 9.78 7.60 -9.80
C ALA A 105 9.57 6.22 -10.43
N TYR A 106 8.39 5.95 -11.00
CA TYR A 106 8.01 4.66 -11.58
C TYR A 106 7.57 4.82 -13.04
N PRO A 107 7.98 3.93 -13.95
CA PRO A 107 7.36 3.79 -15.26
C PRO A 107 5.86 3.48 -15.15
N THR A 108 5.02 4.17 -15.93
CA THR A 108 3.54 4.07 -15.86
C THR A 108 2.96 2.74 -16.37
N ASN A 109 3.79 1.87 -16.94
CA ASN A 109 3.38 0.58 -17.50
C ASN A 109 3.52 -0.60 -16.53
N LEU A 110 3.77 -0.34 -15.25
CA LEU A 110 4.06 -1.38 -14.23
C LEU A 110 2.90 -1.56 -13.24
N PHE A 111 1.68 -1.41 -13.73
CA PHE A 111 0.45 -1.67 -12.98
C PHE A 111 -0.34 -2.79 -13.66
N ASP A 112 -0.70 -3.82 -12.89
CA ASP A 112 -1.51 -4.94 -13.33
C ASP A 112 -3.01 -4.64 -13.13
N TYR A 113 -3.68 -4.28 -14.23
CA TYR A 113 -5.10 -3.98 -14.26
C TYR A 113 -6.00 -5.22 -14.18
N SER A 114 -5.45 -6.44 -14.21
CA SER A 114 -6.27 -7.66 -14.08
C SER A 114 -6.66 -7.96 -12.63
N LYS A 115 -6.05 -7.27 -11.65
CA LYS A 115 -6.32 -7.44 -10.23
C LYS A 115 -7.59 -6.71 -9.78
N SER A 116 -8.45 -7.43 -9.07
CA SER A 116 -9.49 -6.85 -8.21
C SER A 116 -8.89 -5.98 -7.10
N GLY A 117 -9.71 -5.16 -6.45
CA GLY A 117 -9.27 -4.29 -5.35
C GLY A 117 -8.52 -5.07 -4.27
N VAL A 118 -9.12 -6.15 -3.76
CA VAL A 118 -8.57 -7.00 -2.69
C VAL A 118 -7.31 -7.77 -3.11
N GLN A 119 -7.16 -8.11 -4.39
CA GLN A 119 -5.97 -8.82 -4.87
C GLN A 119 -4.69 -7.98 -4.77
N ASN A 120 -4.81 -6.67 -4.58
CA ASN A 120 -3.66 -5.80 -4.31
C ASN A 120 -3.08 -5.96 -2.89
N PHE A 121 -3.82 -6.54 -1.94
CA PHE A 121 -3.45 -6.59 -0.51
C PHE A 121 -3.20 -8.01 0.02
N THR A 122 -2.84 -8.94 -0.86
CA THR A 122 -2.68 -10.36 -0.52
C THR A 122 -1.46 -10.66 0.33
N SER A 123 -0.40 -9.84 0.29
CA SER A 123 0.79 -10.03 1.13
C SER A 123 0.47 -9.69 2.58
N LEU A 124 -0.30 -8.63 2.83
CA LEU A 124 -0.82 -8.31 4.16
C LEU A 124 -1.71 -9.42 4.71
N GLN A 125 -2.59 -9.98 3.89
CA GLN A 125 -3.43 -11.12 4.27
C GLN A 125 -2.59 -12.36 4.61
N LYS A 126 -1.52 -12.63 3.86
CA LYS A 126 -0.59 -13.74 4.14
C LYS A 126 0.15 -13.53 5.45
N LEU A 127 0.67 -12.33 5.72
CA LEU A 127 1.43 -12.01 6.93
C LEU A 127 0.56 -11.99 8.19
N SER A 128 -0.70 -11.60 8.07
CA SER A 128 -1.64 -11.50 9.18
C SER A 128 -2.39 -12.80 9.48
N LYS A 129 -2.13 -13.87 8.72
CA LYS A 129 -2.81 -15.15 8.88
C LYS A 129 -2.55 -15.74 10.28
N GLY A 130 -3.61 -15.88 11.07
CA GLY A 130 -3.53 -16.43 12.44
C GLY A 130 -3.35 -15.38 13.54
N CYS A 131 -3.41 -14.09 13.20
CA CYS A 131 -3.43 -12.95 14.11
C CYS A 131 -4.81 -12.27 14.13
#